data_AF-A0A951MS07-F1
#
_entry.id   AF-A0A951MS07-F1
#
_cell.length_a   1.000
_cell.length_b   1.000
_cell.length_c   1.000
_cell.angle_alpha   90.00
_cell.angle_beta   90.00
_cell.angle_gamma   90.00
#
_symmetry.space_group_name_H-M   'P 1'
#
loop_
_entity.id
_entity.type
_entity.pdbx_description
1 polymer ?
#
loop_
_entity_poly.entity_id
_entity_poly.type
_entity_poly.pdbx_seq_one_letter_code
_entity_poly.pdbx_strand_id
1 'polypeptide(L)'
;MIDLTPLDVKKKKGDFRRAVRGYDPAAVDDFLDTVSARMEELVRENVMASARLESMTESIGNYRVRERAMNEALVSAQQLREEMREQAAREADLVLREARAEAERIVGEARRQAAAAAEALRRLQGQRVRFLRLFRTLVERQLQELDVEDDRTAALGRGDADESLPPEAQGG
;
A
#
# COMPACT_ATOMS: atom_id res chain seq x y z
N MET A 1 -14.52 14.06 65.82
CA MET A 1 -15.55 14.99 66.31
C MET A 1 -14.81 16.04 67.11
N ILE A 2 -15.06 17.33 66.90
CA ILE A 2 -14.40 18.37 67.70
C ILE A 2 -15.13 18.39 69.05
N ASP A 3 -14.46 17.93 70.10
CA ASP A 3 -15.06 17.73 71.44
C ASP A 3 -15.29 19.05 72.21
N LEU A 4 -14.91 20.19 71.62
CA LEU A 4 -15.09 21.53 72.17
C LEU A 4 -15.13 22.52 71.01
N THR A 5 -16.17 23.34 70.86
CA THR A 5 -16.24 24.36 69.80
C THR A 5 -15.84 25.75 70.33
N PRO A 6 -15.48 26.72 69.45
CA PRO A 6 -15.21 28.09 69.90
C PRO A 6 -16.40 28.73 70.63
N LEU A 7 -17.62 28.32 70.25
CA LEU A 7 -18.86 28.72 70.91
C LEU A 7 -18.98 28.12 72.32
N ASP A 8 -18.55 26.88 72.51
CA ASP A 8 -18.54 26.23 73.82
C ASP A 8 -17.54 26.90 74.77
N VAL A 9 -16.38 27.33 74.26
CA VAL A 9 -15.40 28.13 75.02
C VAL A 9 -16.00 29.47 75.45
N LYS A 10 -16.69 30.17 74.53
CA LYS A 10 -17.41 31.43 74.85
C LYS A 10 -18.52 31.23 75.88
N LYS A 11 -19.30 30.16 75.77
CA LYS A 11 -20.38 29.83 76.74
C LYS A 11 -19.83 29.48 78.11
N LYS A 12 -18.60 28.97 78.20
CA LYS A 12 -17.97 28.64 79.48
C LYS A 12 -17.59 29.86 80.31
N LYS A 13 -17.51 31.04 79.67
CA LYS A 13 -17.32 32.34 80.34
C LYS A 13 -18.48 32.58 81.32
N GLY A 14 -18.17 32.67 82.61
CA GLY A 14 -19.17 32.84 83.68
C GLY A 14 -19.69 31.55 84.35
N ASP A 15 -19.43 30.36 83.79
CA ASP A 15 -19.85 29.07 84.36
C ASP A 15 -18.84 28.51 85.39
N PHE A 16 -17.73 29.22 85.61
CA PHE A 16 -16.70 28.82 86.57
C PHE A 16 -17.11 29.17 88.01
N ARG A 17 -17.05 28.19 88.91
CA ARG A 17 -17.30 28.39 90.34
C ARG A 17 -16.19 29.24 90.96
N ARG A 18 -16.55 30.24 91.78
CA ARG A 18 -15.59 31.05 92.53
C ARG A 18 -15.06 30.30 93.74
N ALA A 19 -13.75 30.41 94.01
CA ALA A 19 -13.09 29.82 95.17
C ALA A 19 -12.16 30.85 95.83
N VAL A 20 -12.00 30.76 97.16
CA VAL A 20 -11.27 31.74 98.02
C VAL A 20 -9.78 31.90 97.66
N ARG A 21 -9.21 30.97 96.86
CA ARG A 21 -7.86 31.04 96.29
C ARG A 21 -7.85 30.63 94.80
N GLY A 22 -8.84 31.09 94.03
CA GLY A 22 -8.95 30.80 92.59
C GLY A 22 -8.17 31.76 91.70
N TYR A 23 -8.15 31.48 90.40
CA TYR A 23 -7.64 32.41 89.38
C TYR A 23 -8.48 33.68 89.32
N ASP A 24 -7.86 34.79 88.88
CA ASP A 24 -8.54 36.05 88.63
C ASP A 24 -9.58 35.87 87.49
N PRO A 25 -10.89 36.06 87.76
CA PRO A 25 -11.94 35.90 86.76
C PRO A 25 -11.74 36.77 85.52
N ALA A 26 -11.22 38.00 85.65
CA ALA A 26 -11.03 38.90 84.52
C ALA A 26 -9.94 38.39 83.56
N ALA A 27 -8.80 37.96 84.12
CA ALA A 27 -7.70 37.38 83.34
C ALA A 27 -8.09 36.07 82.65
N VAL A 28 -8.92 35.24 83.30
CA VAL A 28 -9.45 34.00 82.71
C VAL A 28 -10.40 34.31 81.56
N ASP A 29 -11.28 35.30 81.73
CA ASP A 29 -12.23 35.75 80.72
C ASP A 29 -11.53 36.28 79.45
N ASP A 30 -10.47 37.09 79.61
CA ASP A 30 -9.66 37.60 78.49
C ASP A 30 -8.91 36.48 77.76
N PHE A 31 -8.40 35.49 78.51
CA PHE A 31 -7.78 34.31 77.93
C PHE A 31 -8.79 33.47 77.14
N LEU A 32 -10.00 33.25 77.66
CA LEU A 32 -11.06 32.51 76.98
C LEU A 32 -11.51 33.21 75.69
N ASP A 33 -11.59 34.54 75.67
CA ASP A 33 -11.89 35.31 74.45
C ASP A 33 -10.79 35.11 73.39
N THR A 34 -9.52 35.18 73.81
CA THR A 34 -8.37 34.94 72.92
C THR A 34 -8.37 33.50 72.38
N VAL A 35 -8.59 32.51 73.25
CA VAL A 35 -8.67 31.09 72.86
C VAL A 35 -9.82 30.88 71.87
N SER A 36 -11.02 31.41 72.17
CA SER A 36 -12.17 31.30 71.28
C SER A 36 -11.87 31.91 69.90
N ALA A 37 -11.28 33.11 69.84
CA ALA A 37 -10.93 33.76 68.58
C ALA A 37 -9.91 32.95 67.75
N ARG A 38 -8.84 32.46 68.38
CA ARG A 38 -7.83 31.61 67.69
C ARG A 38 -8.41 30.29 67.24
N MET A 39 -9.35 29.74 67.99
CA MET A 39 -10.03 28.50 67.66
C MET A 39 -11.01 28.67 66.49
N GLU A 40 -11.72 29.80 66.40
CA GLU A 40 -12.52 30.15 65.21
C GLU A 40 -11.65 30.26 63.96
N GLU A 41 -10.48 30.89 64.08
CA GLU A 41 -9.51 31.02 62.99
C GLU A 41 -9.00 29.65 62.53
N LEU A 42 -8.57 28.78 63.45
CA LEU A 42 -8.13 27.41 63.14
C LEU A 42 -9.22 26.57 62.48
N VAL A 43 -10.47 26.69 62.93
CA VAL A 43 -11.61 25.99 62.30
C VAL A 43 -11.80 26.48 60.86
N ARG A 44 -11.74 27.80 60.63
CA ARG A 44 -11.86 28.37 59.28
C ARG A 44 -10.73 27.91 58.36
N GLU A 45 -9.49 27.95 58.84
CA GLU A 45 -8.33 27.46 58.09
C GLU A 45 -8.43 25.96 57.78
N ASN A 46 -8.89 25.15 58.74
CA ASN A 46 -9.07 23.72 58.54
C ASN A 46 -10.12 23.42 57.47
N VAL A 47 -11.24 24.14 57.48
CA VAL A 47 -12.28 24.03 56.44
C VAL A 47 -11.73 24.41 55.06
N MET A 48 -11.00 25.53 54.95
CA MET A 48 -10.39 25.94 53.68
C MET A 48 -9.33 24.95 53.18
N ALA A 49 -8.49 24.44 54.08
CA ALA A 49 -7.47 23.45 53.75
C ALA A 49 -8.10 22.13 53.28
N SER A 50 -9.18 21.70 53.95
CA SER A 50 -9.92 20.48 53.59
C SER A 50 -10.58 20.61 52.21
N ALA A 51 -11.23 21.75 51.94
CA ALA A 51 -11.81 22.02 50.62
C ALA A 51 -10.74 22.04 49.51
N ARG A 52 -9.56 22.59 49.79
CA ARG A 52 -8.44 22.59 48.84
C ARG A 52 -7.89 21.18 48.60
N LEU A 53 -7.79 20.37 49.65
CA LEU A 53 -7.36 18.97 49.54
C LEU A 53 -8.35 18.16 48.71
N GLU A 54 -9.65 18.33 48.91
CA GLU A 54 -10.68 17.67 48.10
C GLU A 54 -10.55 18.05 46.62
N SER A 55 -10.47 19.34 46.32
CA SER A 55 -10.31 19.84 44.93
C SER A 55 -9.03 19.33 44.25
N MET A 56 -7.90 19.30 44.97
CA MET A 56 -6.65 18.75 44.45
C MET A 56 -6.75 17.23 44.23
N THR A 57 -7.40 16.51 45.14
CA THR A 57 -7.60 15.07 45.03
C THR A 57 -8.46 14.72 43.82
N GLU A 58 -9.54 15.46 43.59
CA GLU A 58 -10.38 15.32 42.39
C GLU A 58 -9.60 15.61 41.11
N SER A 59 -8.81 16.69 41.09
CA SER A 59 -7.97 17.04 39.95
C SER A 59 -6.97 15.93 39.62
N ILE A 60 -6.30 15.36 40.62
CA ILE A 60 -5.37 14.23 40.45
C ILE A 60 -6.12 13.00 39.91
N GLY A 61 -7.33 12.72 40.40
CA GLY A 61 -8.18 11.66 39.88
C GLY A 61 -8.45 11.82 38.38
N ASN A 62 -8.85 13.03 37.98
CA ASN A 62 -9.10 13.38 36.58
C ASN A 62 -7.85 13.25 35.71
N TYR A 63 -6.69 13.70 36.19
CA TYR A 63 -5.41 13.53 35.48
C TYR A 63 -5.06 12.06 35.30
N ARG A 64 -5.22 11.22 36.33
CA ARG A 64 -4.95 9.78 36.24
C ARG A 64 -5.87 9.04 35.27
N VAL A 65 -7.12 9.49 35.13
CA VAL A 65 -8.05 8.93 34.13
C VAL A 65 -7.62 9.32 32.73
N ARG A 66 -7.26 10.60 32.52
CA ARG A 66 -6.74 11.08 31.22
C ARG A 66 -5.45 10.39 30.82
N GLU A 67 -4.52 10.23 31.76
CA GLU A 67 -3.26 9.51 31.54
C GLU A 67 -3.51 8.06 31.12
N ARG A 68 -4.43 7.36 31.79
CA ARG A 68 -4.83 6.01 31.39
C ARG A 68 -5.40 5.96 29.97
N ALA A 69 -6.35 6.83 29.65
CA ALA A 69 -6.92 6.92 28.31
C ALA A 69 -5.85 7.23 27.25
N MET A 70 -4.87 8.09 27.57
CA MET A 70 -3.78 8.43 26.65
C MET A 70 -2.82 7.25 26.45
N ASN A 71 -2.51 6.51 27.51
CA ASN A 71 -1.69 5.29 27.42
C ASN A 71 -2.41 4.20 26.60
N GLU A 72 -3.70 4.00 26.82
CA GLU A 72 -4.51 3.08 26.01
C GLU A 72 -4.54 3.47 24.54
N ALA A 73 -4.75 4.76 24.26
CA ALA A 73 -4.71 5.29 22.89
C ALA A 73 -3.33 5.11 22.24
N LEU A 74 -2.25 5.30 23.00
CA LEU A 74 -0.89 5.09 22.51
C LEU A 74 -0.64 3.61 22.16
N VAL A 75 -1.04 2.69 23.03
CA VAL A 75 -0.92 1.24 22.77
C VAL A 75 -1.75 0.85 21.56
N SER A 76 -2.99 1.33 21.46
CA SER A 76 -3.86 1.07 20.30
C SER A 76 -3.25 1.61 19.00
N ALA A 77 -2.69 2.82 19.01
CA ALA A 77 -2.01 3.40 17.85
C ALA A 77 -0.76 2.59 17.46
N GLN A 78 -0.03 2.04 18.44
CA GLN A 78 1.12 1.16 18.17
C GLN A 78 0.68 -0.16 17.53
N GLN A 79 -0.40 -0.78 18.02
CA GLN A 79 -0.97 -2.01 17.45
C GLN A 79 -1.46 -1.77 16.03
N LEU A 80 -2.23 -0.71 15.80
CA LEU A 80 -2.72 -0.34 14.46
C LEU A 80 -1.57 -0.12 13.49
N ARG A 81 -0.50 0.56 13.92
CA ARG A 81 0.69 0.75 13.07
C ARG A 81 1.33 -0.58 12.68
N GLU A 82 1.42 -1.54 13.60
CA GLU A 82 1.99 -2.85 13.30
C GLU A 82 1.10 -3.64 12.34
N GLU A 83 -0.21 -3.65 12.58
CA GLU A 83 -1.20 -4.26 11.68
C GLU A 83 -1.13 -3.68 10.27
N MET A 84 -1.05 -2.34 10.15
CA MET A 84 -0.88 -1.66 8.87
C MET A 84 0.42 -2.05 8.18
N ARG A 85 1.52 -2.17 8.93
CA ARG A 85 2.82 -2.58 8.39
C ARG A 85 2.77 -4.02 7.86
N GLU A 86 2.18 -4.93 8.61
CA GLU A 86 2.01 -6.31 8.17
C GLU A 86 1.08 -6.43 6.96
N GLN A 87 -0.04 -5.70 6.96
CA GLN A 87 -0.97 -5.70 5.84
C GLN A 87 -0.29 -5.18 4.57
N ALA A 88 0.42 -4.05 4.65
CA ALA A 88 1.17 -3.50 3.53
C ALA A 88 2.25 -4.47 3.01
N ALA A 89 2.93 -5.20 3.90
CA ALA A 89 3.90 -6.21 3.52
C ALA A 89 3.25 -7.39 2.77
N ARG A 90 2.10 -7.89 3.27
CA ARG A 90 1.33 -8.95 2.61
C ARG A 90 0.82 -8.52 1.24
N GLU A 91 0.29 -7.31 1.15
CA GLU A 91 -0.23 -6.75 -0.10
C GLU A 91 0.88 -6.52 -1.11
N ALA A 92 2.05 -6.02 -0.68
CA ALA A 92 3.22 -5.87 -1.54
C ALA A 92 3.72 -7.23 -2.09
N ASP A 93 3.77 -8.28 -1.26
CA ASP A 93 4.14 -9.62 -1.72
C ASP A 93 3.13 -10.17 -2.73
N LEU A 94 1.83 -9.97 -2.49
CA LEU A 94 0.77 -10.37 -3.42
C LEU A 94 0.90 -9.65 -4.76
N VAL A 95 1.06 -8.33 -4.76
CA VAL A 95 1.27 -7.53 -5.98
C VAL A 95 2.52 -7.99 -6.74
N LEU A 96 3.62 -8.27 -6.03
CA LEU A 96 4.84 -8.79 -6.66
C LEU A 96 4.64 -10.16 -7.29
N ARG A 97 3.89 -11.06 -6.64
CA ARG A 97 3.57 -12.39 -7.19
C ARG A 97 2.70 -12.28 -8.43
N GLU A 98 1.65 -11.47 -8.38
CA GLU A 98 0.76 -11.22 -9.53
C GLU A 98 1.51 -10.60 -10.70
N ALA A 99 2.34 -9.58 -10.44
CA ALA A 99 3.15 -8.95 -11.48
C ALA A 99 4.14 -9.94 -12.12
N ARG A 100 4.75 -10.83 -11.34
CA ARG A 100 5.65 -11.88 -11.85
C ARG A 100 4.89 -12.90 -12.70
N ALA A 101 3.75 -13.39 -12.22
CA ALA A 101 2.92 -14.35 -12.96
C ALA A 101 2.43 -13.76 -14.29
N GLU A 102 2.01 -12.49 -14.28
CA GLU A 102 1.57 -11.80 -15.48
C GLU A 102 2.73 -11.55 -16.46
N ALA A 103 3.91 -11.16 -15.96
CA ALA A 103 5.11 -11.03 -16.78
C ALA A 103 5.50 -12.36 -17.44
N GLU A 104 5.46 -13.47 -16.71
CA GLU A 104 5.72 -14.81 -17.24
C GLU A 104 4.68 -15.20 -18.32
N ARG A 105 3.40 -14.88 -18.10
CA ARG A 105 2.32 -15.11 -19.07
C ARG A 105 2.58 -14.34 -20.36
N ILE A 106 2.87 -13.04 -20.26
CA ILE A 106 3.17 -12.17 -21.42
C ILE A 106 4.38 -12.69 -22.20
N VAL A 107 5.47 -13.03 -21.50
CA VAL A 107 6.69 -13.56 -22.13
C VAL A 107 6.40 -14.91 -22.80
N GLY A 108 5.62 -15.78 -22.16
CA GLY A 108 5.19 -17.06 -22.72
C GLY A 108 4.35 -16.89 -23.99
N GLU A 109 3.41 -15.94 -24.00
CA GLU A 109 2.62 -15.60 -25.19
C GLU A 109 3.46 -15.04 -26.32
N ALA A 110 4.34 -14.08 -26.03
CA ALA A 110 5.26 -13.52 -27.01
C ALA A 110 6.15 -14.59 -27.64
N ARG A 111 6.70 -15.52 -26.83
CA ARG A 111 7.49 -16.65 -27.33
C ARG A 111 6.69 -17.58 -28.24
N ARG A 112 5.44 -17.90 -27.87
CA ARG A 112 4.54 -18.72 -28.70
C ARG A 112 4.24 -18.04 -30.04
N GLN A 113 3.93 -16.75 -30.02
CA GLN A 113 3.68 -15.98 -31.24
C GLN A 113 4.94 -15.91 -32.14
N ALA A 114 6.11 -15.67 -31.55
CA ALA A 114 7.37 -15.65 -32.28
C ALA A 114 7.69 -17.01 -32.93
N ALA A 115 7.45 -18.11 -32.21
CA ALA A 115 7.63 -19.46 -32.75
C ALA A 115 6.67 -19.74 -33.93
N ALA A 116 5.40 -19.40 -33.78
CA ALA A 116 4.40 -19.54 -34.84
C ALA A 116 4.74 -18.70 -36.09
N ALA A 117 5.18 -17.45 -35.90
CA ALA A 117 5.61 -16.58 -36.98
C ALA A 117 6.85 -17.14 -37.70
N ALA A 118 7.83 -17.66 -36.95
CA ALA A 118 9.03 -18.29 -37.51
C ALA A 118 8.68 -19.54 -38.34
N GLU A 119 7.75 -20.37 -37.86
CA GLU A 119 7.27 -21.53 -38.60
C GLU A 119 6.52 -21.14 -39.88
N ALA A 120 5.62 -20.15 -39.79
CA ALA A 120 4.92 -19.61 -40.95
C ALA A 120 5.90 -19.07 -41.99
N LEU A 121 6.94 -18.35 -41.57
CA LEU A 121 7.99 -17.84 -42.44
C LEU A 121 8.75 -18.98 -43.14
N ARG A 122 9.18 -20.01 -42.40
CA ARG A 122 9.84 -21.19 -43.00
C ARG A 122 8.96 -21.88 -44.02
N ARG A 123 7.66 -22.03 -43.73
CA ARG A 123 6.69 -22.61 -44.65
C ARG A 123 6.57 -21.79 -45.94
N LEU A 124 6.44 -20.46 -45.84
CA LEU A 124 6.36 -19.55 -46.98
C LEU A 124 7.64 -19.56 -47.82
N GLN A 125 8.81 -19.58 -47.17
CA GLN A 125 10.09 -19.72 -47.86
C GLN A 125 10.18 -21.04 -48.63
N GLY A 126 9.73 -22.14 -48.03
CA GLY A 126 9.65 -23.44 -48.70
C GLY A 126 8.69 -23.44 -49.90
N GLN A 127 7.52 -22.80 -49.77
CA GLN A 127 6.58 -22.61 -50.88
C GLN A 127 7.19 -21.78 -52.01
N ARG A 128 7.90 -20.69 -51.69
CA ARG A 128 8.60 -19.85 -52.67
C ARG A 128 9.65 -20.65 -53.44
N VAL A 129 10.48 -21.43 -52.76
CA VAL A 129 11.52 -22.25 -53.41
C VAL A 129 10.89 -23.28 -54.35
N ARG A 130 9.80 -23.94 -53.93
CA ARG A 130 9.07 -24.89 -54.78
C ARG A 130 8.46 -24.21 -55.99
N PHE A 131 7.80 -23.08 -55.81
CA PHE A 131 7.21 -22.30 -56.91
C PHE A 131 8.27 -21.90 -57.94
N LEU A 132 9.40 -21.35 -57.50
CA LEU A 132 10.48 -20.94 -58.40
C LEU A 132 11.08 -22.12 -59.18
N ARG A 133 11.20 -23.31 -58.57
CA ARG A 133 11.61 -24.52 -59.30
C ARG A 133 10.60 -24.93 -60.36
N LEU A 134 9.32 -25.03 -59.99
CA LEU A 134 8.26 -25.43 -60.92
C LEU A 134 8.14 -24.44 -62.08
N PHE A 135 8.23 -23.15 -61.78
CA PHE A 135 8.19 -22.09 -62.78
C PHE A 135 9.38 -22.17 -63.73
N ARG A 136 10.60 -22.38 -63.21
CA ARG A 136 11.79 -22.61 -64.04
C ARG A 136 11.59 -23.79 -64.99
N THR A 137 11.16 -24.94 -64.48
CA THR A 137 10.93 -26.13 -65.31
C THR A 137 9.86 -25.90 -66.38
N LEU A 138 8.79 -25.16 -66.07
CA LEU A 138 7.77 -24.79 -67.04
C LEU A 138 8.34 -23.90 -68.16
N VAL A 139 9.13 -22.89 -67.81
CA VAL A 139 9.76 -21.99 -68.78
C VAL A 139 10.79 -22.72 -69.63
N GLU A 140 11.62 -23.57 -69.04
CA GLU A 140 12.59 -24.43 -69.76
C GLU A 140 11.88 -25.35 -70.75
N ARG A 141 10.75 -25.96 -70.36
CA ARG A 141 9.93 -26.75 -71.27
C ARG A 141 9.37 -25.91 -72.42
N GLN A 142 8.83 -24.73 -72.13
CA GLN A 142 8.26 -23.86 -73.17
C GLN A 142 9.32 -23.38 -74.17
N LEU A 143 10.54 -23.11 -73.69
CA LEU A 143 11.68 -22.79 -74.54
C LEU A 143 12.05 -23.97 -75.44
N GLN A 144 12.12 -25.19 -74.89
CA GLN A 144 12.37 -26.39 -75.71
C GLN A 144 11.30 -26.61 -76.80
N GLU A 145 10.03 -26.34 -76.49
CA GLU A 145 8.97 -26.41 -77.49
C GLU A 145 9.16 -25.37 -78.61
N LEU A 146 9.61 -24.15 -78.28
CA LEU A 146 9.94 -23.13 -79.27
C LEU A 146 11.18 -23.49 -80.11
N ASP A 147 12.25 -23.99 -79.47
CA ASP A 147 13.47 -24.42 -80.16
C ASP A 147 13.17 -25.51 -81.21
N VAL A 148 12.28 -26.45 -80.89
CA VAL A 148 11.84 -27.50 -81.82
C VAL A 148 11.05 -26.93 -83.01
N GLU A 149 10.20 -25.93 -82.78
CA GLU A 149 9.47 -25.26 -83.86
C GLU A 149 10.39 -24.40 -84.73
N ASP A 150 11.38 -23.72 -84.14
CA ASP A 150 12.41 -22.98 -84.87
C ASP A 150 13.27 -23.93 -85.73
N ASP A 151 13.66 -25.10 -85.21
CA ASP A 151 14.37 -26.13 -85.98
C ASP A 151 13.51 -26.69 -87.13
N ARG A 152 12.21 -26.90 -86.91
CA ARG A 152 11.25 -27.33 -87.95
C ARG A 152 11.11 -26.29 -89.05
N THR A 153 10.93 -25.02 -88.69
CA THR A 153 10.83 -23.94 -89.68
C THR A 153 12.14 -23.75 -90.45
N ALA A 154 13.29 -23.88 -89.79
CA ALA A 154 14.60 -23.85 -90.43
C ALA A 154 14.82 -25.06 -91.38
N ALA A 155 14.26 -26.24 -91.08
CA ALA A 155 14.32 -27.40 -91.95
C ALA A 155 13.41 -27.26 -93.19
N LEU A 156 12.21 -26.69 -93.02
CA LEU A 156 11.31 -26.38 -94.14
C LEU A 156 11.93 -25.35 -95.09
N GLY A 157 12.62 -24.34 -94.57
CA GLY A 157 13.33 -23.35 -95.40
C GLY A 157 14.56 -23.87 -96.15
N ARG A 158 15.11 -25.05 -95.78
CA ARG A 158 16.18 -25.72 -96.54
C ARG A 158 15.66 -26.69 -97.60
N GLY A 159 14.44 -27.20 -97.45
CA GLY A 159 13.80 -28.11 -98.42
C GLY A 159 13.45 -27.41 -99.74
N ASP A 160 13.13 -26.12 -99.70
CA ASP A 160 12.76 -25.35 -100.89
C ASP A 160 13.96 -24.89 -101.74
N ALA A 161 15.20 -25.11 -101.29
CA ALA A 161 16.42 -24.73 -102.02
C ALA A 161 16.97 -25.83 -102.95
N ASP A 162 16.45 -27.06 -102.87
CA ASP A 162 16.98 -28.22 -103.61
C ASP A 162 16.06 -28.71 -104.76
N GLU A 163 14.94 -28.01 -105.03
CA GLU A 163 13.97 -28.41 -106.08
C GLU A 163 13.79 -27.35 -107.19
N SER A 164 14.86 -26.67 -107.59
CA SER A 164 14.83 -25.82 -108.79
C SER A 164 16.13 -25.86 -109.58
N LEU A 165 16.34 -26.91 -110.37
CA LEU A 165 17.12 -26.87 -111.62
C LEU A 165 16.71 -28.07 -112.51
N PRO A 166 16.04 -27.84 -113.65
CA PRO A 166 15.67 -28.92 -114.58
C PRO A 166 16.91 -29.47 -115.33
N PRO A 167 16.87 -30.73 -115.81
CA PRO A 167 17.99 -31.34 -116.51
C PRO A 167 18.02 -30.90 -117.98
N GLU A 168 18.91 -29.97 -118.33
CA GLU A 168 19.26 -29.69 -119.73
C GLU A 168 20.47 -30.52 -120.17
N ALA A 169 20.12 -31.66 -120.77
CA ALA A 169 20.54 -32.16 -122.08
C ALA A 169 22.03 -32.30 -122.50
N GLN A 170 22.22 -33.41 -123.25
CA GLN A 170 23.26 -33.77 -124.26
C GLN A 170 24.43 -34.58 -123.69
N GLY A 171 24.85 -35.72 -124.26
CA GLY A 171 24.60 -36.37 -125.55
C GLY A 171 25.89 -37.11 -125.93
N GLY A 172 25.81 -38.36 -126.39
CA GLY A 172 26.97 -39.16 -126.81
C GLY A 172 26.74 -40.67 -126.70
#